data_AF-A0A1K1NMC4-F1
#
_entry.id   AF-A0A1K1NMC4-F1
#
_cell.length_a   1.000
_cell.length_b   1.000
_cell.length_c   1.000
_cell.angle_alpha   90.00
_cell.angle_beta   90.00
_cell.angle_gamma   90.00
#
_symmetry.space_group_name_H-M   'P 1'
#
loop_
_entity.id
_entity.type
_entity.pdbx_description
1 polymer ?
#
loop_
_entity_poly.entity_id
_entity_poly.type
_entity_poly.pdbx_seq_one_letter_code
_entity_poly.pdbx_strand_id
1 'polypeptide(L)'
;MRESEIQILKKSLNVIIDFYERVEMVNSSSEFLEIHNRNIKMLSDLGLERQSIFIKKCVDDYPKLRAPEIELFISKQRKERSFLWFVGGRRVGFIYDLIRTRGVLLSQVKKKITKIKELNLKMYKVVENPIFEELYLKTMDSNG
;
A
#
# COMPACT_ATOMS: atom_id res chain seq x y z
N MET A 1 14.54 5.87 17.28
CA MET A 1 14.51 6.40 15.90
C MET A 1 14.79 7.89 15.99
N ARG A 2 15.67 8.42 15.13
CA ARG A 2 15.99 9.85 15.11
C ARG A 2 14.85 10.64 14.46
N GLU A 3 14.74 11.92 14.79
CA GLU A 3 13.73 12.82 14.20
C GLU A 3 13.81 12.83 12.66
N SER A 4 15.01 12.79 12.09
CA SER A 4 15.21 12.69 10.64
C SER A 4 14.57 11.43 10.04
N GLU A 5 14.61 10.30 10.75
CA GLU A 5 14.05 9.03 10.30
C GLU A 5 12.51 9.05 10.39
N ILE A 6 11.97 9.69 11.42
CA ILE A 6 10.52 9.96 11.54
C ILE A 6 10.03 10.81 10.36
N GLN A 7 10.74 11.88 10.02
CA GLN A 7 10.38 12.74 8.89
C GLN A 7 10.47 12.00 7.54
N ILE A 8 11.50 11.16 7.36
CA ILE A 8 11.61 10.28 6.18
C ILE A 8 10.42 9.35 6.10
N LEU A 9 10.07 8.68 7.21
CA LEU A 9 8.93 7.77 7.28
C LEU A 9 7.62 8.47 6.95
N LYS A 10 7.34 9.62 7.55
CA LYS A 10 6.12 10.41 7.26
C LYS A 10 6.01 10.74 5.77
N LYS A 11 7.10 11.23 5.17
CA LYS A 11 7.12 11.55 3.73
C LYS A 11 6.85 10.32 2.88
N SER A 12 7.49 9.19 3.17
CA SER A 12 7.32 7.98 2.39
C SER A 12 5.99 7.27 2.63
N LEU A 13 5.37 7.41 3.80
CA LEU A 13 3.98 7.00 4.03
C LEU A 13 3.04 7.81 3.13
N ASN A 14 3.21 9.13 3.06
CA ASN A 14 2.39 9.99 2.19
C ASN A 14 2.50 9.62 0.71
N VAL A 15 3.70 9.29 0.21
CA VAL A 15 3.88 8.79 -1.16
C VAL A 15 2.99 7.57 -1.44
N ILE A 16 2.92 6.61 -0.51
CA ILE A 16 2.10 5.41 -0.65
C ILE A 16 0.60 5.69 -0.47
N ILE A 17 0.23 6.64 0.39
CA ILE A 17 -1.17 7.08 0.56
C ILE A 17 -1.69 7.69 -0.74
N ASP A 18 -0.92 8.60 -1.33
CA ASP A 18 -1.29 9.35 -2.51
C ASP A 18 -1.28 8.46 -3.77
N PHE A 19 -0.45 7.42 -3.81
CA PHE A 19 -0.34 6.48 -4.94
C PHE A 19 -1.68 5.92 -5.42
N TYR A 20 -2.66 5.71 -4.52
CA TYR A 20 -3.97 5.19 -4.90
C TYR A 20 -4.69 6.07 -5.93
N GLU A 21 -4.58 7.39 -5.77
CA GLU A 21 -5.22 8.40 -6.62
C GLU A 21 -4.25 8.92 -7.69
N ARG A 22 -2.96 8.93 -7.36
CA ARG A 22 -1.87 9.54 -8.12
C ARG A 22 -0.77 8.52 -8.37
N VAL A 23 -1.01 7.61 -9.32
CA VAL A 23 -0.06 6.55 -9.68
C VAL A 23 1.27 7.09 -10.25
N GLU A 24 1.33 8.37 -10.61
CA GLU A 24 2.55 9.08 -11.01
C GLU A 24 3.47 9.43 -9.84
N MET A 25 3.03 9.28 -8.59
CA MET A 25 3.88 9.48 -7.39
C MET A 25 5.02 8.45 -7.29
N VAL A 26 4.94 7.36 -8.05
CA VAL A 26 5.99 6.35 -8.19
C VAL A 26 6.20 6.05 -9.67
N ASN A 27 7.44 5.83 -10.08
CA ASN A 27 7.80 5.59 -11.47
C ASN A 27 7.56 4.14 -11.89
N SER A 28 7.63 3.19 -10.95
CA SER A 28 7.51 1.76 -11.24
C SER A 28 6.90 0.95 -10.10
N SER A 29 6.49 -0.29 -10.42
CA SER A 29 6.07 -1.29 -9.43
C SER A 29 7.19 -1.66 -8.45
N SER A 30 8.45 -1.66 -8.92
CA SER A 30 9.63 -1.92 -8.09
C SER A 30 9.84 -0.81 -7.07
N GLU A 31 9.76 0.45 -7.50
CA GLU A 31 9.89 1.61 -6.60
C GLU A 31 8.77 1.62 -5.54
N PHE A 32 7.53 1.33 -5.96
CA PHE A 32 6.43 1.19 -5.00
C PHE A 32 6.75 0.13 -3.93
N LEU A 33 7.20 -1.06 -4.34
CA LEU A 33 7.51 -2.15 -3.40
C LEU A 33 8.69 -1.78 -2.50
N GLU A 34 9.70 -1.10 -3.02
CA GLU A 34 10.85 -0.64 -2.23
C GLU A 34 10.41 0.33 -1.14
N ILE A 35 9.66 1.37 -1.50
CA ILE A 35 9.13 2.35 -0.54
C ILE A 35 8.22 1.67 0.48
N HIS A 36 7.31 0.82 0.01
CA HIS A 36 6.37 0.09 0.86
C HIS A 36 7.08 -0.82 1.88
N ASN A 37 8.04 -1.61 1.44
CA ASN A 37 8.80 -2.51 2.32
C ASN A 37 9.68 -1.73 3.30
N ARG A 38 10.28 -0.61 2.86
CA ARG A 38 11.04 0.28 3.75
C ARG A 38 10.13 0.87 4.83
N ASN A 39 8.94 1.34 4.46
CA ASN A 39 7.97 1.87 5.43
C ASN A 39 7.58 0.81 6.46
N ILE A 40 7.27 -0.42 6.00
CA ILE A 40 6.95 -1.54 6.90
C ILE A 40 8.09 -1.79 7.87
N LYS A 41 9.34 -1.84 7.40
CA LYS A 41 10.51 -2.04 8.26
C LYS A 41 10.64 -0.94 9.31
N MET A 42 10.57 0.33 8.90
CA MET A 42 10.68 1.46 9.82
C MET A 42 9.54 1.50 10.84
N LEU A 43 8.32 1.11 10.44
CA LEU A 43 7.19 0.96 11.35
C LEU A 43 7.38 -0.18 12.33
N SER A 44 7.92 -1.32 11.89
CA SER A 44 8.28 -2.43 12.80
C SER A 44 9.30 -1.98 13.83
N ASP A 45 10.35 -1.29 13.41
CA ASP A 45 11.39 -0.76 14.30
C ASP A 45 10.79 0.24 15.31
N LEU A 46 9.89 1.13 14.84
CA LEU A 46 9.15 2.05 15.71
C LEU A 46 8.26 1.32 16.73
N GLY A 47 7.56 0.29 16.27
CA GLY A 47 6.69 -0.53 17.10
C GLY A 47 7.46 -1.25 18.20
N LEU A 48 8.68 -1.73 17.91
CA LEU A 48 9.56 -2.32 18.91
C LEU A 48 10.07 -1.28 19.92
N GLU A 49 10.53 -0.13 19.44
CA GLU A 49 11.05 0.95 20.29
C GLU A 49 9.99 1.49 21.26
N ARG A 50 8.77 1.70 20.77
CA ARG A 50 7.64 2.19 21.59
C ARG A 50 6.91 1.08 22.35
N GLN A 51 7.27 -0.19 22.13
CA GLN A 51 6.49 -1.35 22.58
C GLN A 51 5.01 -1.28 22.16
N SER A 52 4.75 -0.71 20.98
CA SER A 52 3.40 -0.45 20.50
C SER A 52 2.76 -1.71 19.91
N ILE A 53 1.77 -2.25 20.63
CA ILE A 53 0.93 -3.34 20.16
C ILE A 53 0.12 -2.92 18.93
N PHE A 54 -0.33 -1.65 18.87
CA PHE A 54 -1.10 -1.13 17.76
C PHE A 54 -0.30 -1.14 16.46
N ILE A 55 0.92 -0.59 16.48
CA ILE A 55 1.80 -0.56 15.30
C ILE A 55 2.09 -1.98 14.83
N LYS A 56 2.42 -2.89 15.76
CA LYS A 56 2.69 -4.30 15.44
C LYS A 56 1.50 -4.96 14.72
N LYS A 57 0.29 -4.87 15.29
CA LYS A 57 -0.92 -5.45 14.68
C LYS A 57 -1.16 -4.92 13.26
N CYS A 58 -1.03 -3.61 13.08
CA CYS A 58 -1.24 -3.00 11.77
C CYS A 58 -0.14 -3.35 10.75
N VAL A 59 1.11 -3.55 11.20
CA VAL A 59 2.19 -4.05 10.36
C VAL A 59 1.84 -5.45 9.82
N ASP A 60 1.35 -6.32 10.68
CA ASP A 60 0.94 -7.69 10.31
C ASP A 60 -0.27 -7.70 9.36
N ASP A 61 -1.09 -6.66 9.40
CA ASP A 61 -2.28 -6.51 8.56
C ASP A 61 -2.00 -6.07 7.12
N TYR A 62 -0.78 -5.64 6.79
CA TYR A 62 -0.44 -5.21 5.43
C TYR A 62 -0.59 -6.34 4.42
N PRO A 63 -1.41 -6.17 3.36
CA PRO A 63 -1.56 -7.22 2.36
C PRO A 63 -0.30 -7.33 1.50
N LYS A 64 0.10 -8.55 1.18
CA LYS A 64 1.19 -8.81 0.22
C LYS A 64 0.75 -8.41 -1.19
N LEU A 65 1.51 -7.50 -1.81
CA LEU A 65 1.42 -7.14 -3.22
C LEU A 65 2.61 -7.68 -4.01
N ARG A 66 2.36 -8.06 -5.25
CA ARG A 66 3.42 -8.44 -6.21
C ARG A 66 3.55 -7.39 -7.29
N ALA A 67 4.74 -7.26 -7.88
CA ALA A 67 5.00 -6.30 -8.96
C ALA A 67 3.98 -6.37 -10.12
N PRO A 68 3.56 -7.56 -10.61
CA PRO A 68 2.54 -7.65 -11.67
C PRO A 68 1.16 -7.12 -11.25
N GLU A 69 0.81 -7.21 -9.97
CA GLU A 69 -0.44 -6.68 -9.45
C GLU A 69 -0.40 -5.15 -9.45
N ILE A 70 0.73 -4.55 -9.05
CA ILE A 70 0.93 -3.10 -9.06
C ILE A 70 0.97 -2.56 -10.50
N GLU A 71 1.66 -3.24 -11.42
CA GLU A 71 1.67 -2.91 -12.86
C GLU A 71 0.28 -2.93 -13.47
N LEU A 72 -0.53 -3.95 -13.12
CA LEU A 72 -1.92 -4.00 -13.54
C LEU A 72 -2.70 -2.79 -13.00
N PHE A 73 -2.48 -2.38 -11.75
CA PHE A 73 -3.14 -1.20 -11.22
C PHE A 73 -2.72 0.10 -11.92
N ILE A 74 -1.41 0.32 -12.08
CA ILE A 74 -0.84 1.51 -12.74
C ILE A 74 -1.37 1.63 -14.17
N SER A 75 -1.26 0.57 -14.97
CA SER A 75 -1.70 0.58 -16.37
C SER A 75 -3.19 0.90 -16.51
N LYS A 76 -4.04 0.36 -15.61
CA LYS A 76 -5.48 0.65 -15.62
C LYS A 76 -5.79 2.09 -15.20
N GLN A 77 -5.06 2.66 -14.24
CA GLN A 77 -5.25 4.07 -13.83
C GLN A 77 -4.79 5.04 -14.92
N ARG A 78 -3.65 4.77 -15.57
CA ARG A 78 -3.13 5.57 -16.69
C ARG A 78 -3.93 5.39 -17.99
N LYS A 79 -4.97 4.53 -17.98
CA LYS A 79 -5.74 4.12 -19.16
C LYS A 79 -4.85 3.58 -20.29
N GLU A 80 -3.68 3.03 -19.94
CA GLU A 80 -2.78 2.37 -20.86
C GLU A 80 -3.48 1.12 -21.39
N ARG A 81 -3.82 1.13 -22.68
CA ARG A 81 -4.33 -0.07 -23.36
C ARG A 81 -3.11 -0.80 -23.92
N SER A 82 -2.86 -2.02 -23.43
CA SER A 82 -1.81 -2.83 -24.03
C SER A 82 -2.14 -3.12 -25.50
N PHE A 83 -1.13 -3.34 -26.32
CA PHE A 83 -1.31 -3.68 -27.73
C PHE A 83 -2.21 -4.91 -27.94
N LEU A 84 -2.24 -5.84 -26.97
CA LEU A 84 -3.15 -6.99 -26.97
C LEU A 84 -4.62 -6.61 -26.79
N TRP A 85 -4.92 -5.55 -26.04
CA TRP A 85 -6.28 -4.98 -25.96
C TRP A 85 -6.70 -4.35 -27.29
N PHE A 86 -5.74 -3.82 -28.05
CA PHE A 86 -5.98 -3.19 -29.35
C PHE A 86 -6.20 -4.23 -30.46
N VAL A 87 -5.33 -5.25 -30.56
CA VAL A 87 -5.37 -6.25 -31.63
C VAL A 87 -6.28 -7.45 -31.32
N GLY A 88 -6.28 -7.94 -30.08
CA GLY A 88 -7.03 -9.13 -29.66
C GLY A 88 -8.39 -8.84 -29.02
N GLY A 89 -8.73 -7.57 -28.81
CA GLY A 89 -9.97 -7.15 -28.17
C GLY A 89 -10.05 -7.48 -26.66
N ARG A 90 -11.22 -7.18 -26.06
CA ARG A 90 -11.43 -7.19 -24.60
C ARG A 90 -11.22 -8.55 -23.92
N ARG A 91 -11.55 -9.66 -24.60
CA ARG A 91 -11.43 -11.01 -24.03
C ARG A 91 -9.97 -11.46 -23.95
N VAL A 92 -9.18 -11.24 -25.00
CA VAL A 92 -7.75 -11.60 -25.03
C VAL A 92 -6.96 -10.76 -24.03
N GLY A 93 -7.22 -9.46 -23.98
CA GLY A 93 -6.59 -8.57 -22.99
C GLY A 93 -6.90 -8.97 -21.55
N PHE A 94 -8.14 -9.39 -21.26
CA PHE A 94 -8.52 -9.88 -19.93
C PHE A 94 -7.79 -11.18 -19.54
N ILE A 95 -7.70 -12.16 -20.45
CA ILE A 95 -7.00 -13.43 -20.19
C ILE A 95 -5.51 -13.17 -19.96
N TYR A 96 -4.89 -12.29 -20.75
CA TYR A 96 -3.49 -11.91 -20.57
C TYR A 96 -3.25 -11.28 -19.18
N ASP A 97 -4.09 -10.32 -18.78
CA ASP A 97 -4.00 -9.68 -17.47
C ASP A 97 -4.12 -10.73 -16.35
N LEU A 98 -5.04 -11.70 -16.49
CA LEU A 98 -5.25 -12.78 -15.53
C LEU A 98 -4.04 -13.72 -15.42
N ILE A 99 -3.42 -14.10 -16.55
CA ILE A 99 -2.21 -14.94 -16.55
C ILE A 99 -1.06 -14.22 -15.87
N ARG A 100 -0.83 -12.95 -16.24
CA ARG A 100 0.26 -12.12 -15.70
C ARG A 100 0.15 -11.94 -14.18
N THR A 101 -1.05 -11.75 -13.66
CA THR A 101 -1.29 -11.66 -12.21
C THR A 101 -1.47 -13.01 -11.52
N ARG A 102 -1.24 -14.14 -12.21
CA ARG A 102 -1.48 -15.50 -11.69
C ARG A 102 -2.88 -15.67 -11.09
N GLY A 103 -3.91 -15.20 -11.79
CA GLY A 103 -5.31 -15.35 -11.41
C GLY A 103 -5.89 -14.22 -10.54
N VAL A 104 -5.09 -13.21 -10.17
CA VAL A 104 -5.59 -12.13 -9.29
C VAL A 104 -6.30 -11.06 -10.11
N LEU A 105 -7.57 -10.83 -9.78
CA LEU A 105 -8.42 -9.86 -10.47
C LEU A 105 -8.07 -8.42 -10.09
N LEU A 106 -8.29 -7.49 -11.01
CA LEU A 106 -8.11 -6.05 -10.74
C LEU A 106 -8.91 -5.58 -9.52
N SER A 107 -10.11 -6.11 -9.29
CA SER A 107 -10.91 -5.78 -8.11
C SER A 107 -10.23 -6.20 -6.80
N GLN A 108 -9.55 -7.34 -6.78
CA GLN A 108 -8.77 -7.81 -5.63
C GLN A 108 -7.52 -6.95 -5.44
N VAL A 109 -6.82 -6.60 -6.53
CA VAL A 109 -5.67 -5.66 -6.46
C VAL A 109 -6.10 -4.31 -5.89
N LYS A 110 -7.22 -3.75 -6.36
CA LYS A 110 -7.79 -2.50 -5.84
C LYS A 110 -8.06 -2.60 -4.34
N LYS A 111 -8.70 -3.68 -3.88
CA LYS A 111 -8.94 -3.91 -2.44
C LYS A 111 -7.64 -3.93 -1.63
N LYS A 112 -6.59 -4.60 -2.12
CA LYS A 112 -5.27 -4.61 -1.46
C LYS A 112 -4.68 -3.21 -1.37
N ILE A 113 -4.65 -2.46 -2.46
CA ILE A 113 -4.07 -1.09 -2.48
C ILE A 113 -4.90 -0.14 -1.60
N THR A 114 -6.23 -0.26 -1.59
CA THR A 114 -7.09 0.50 -0.67
C THR A 114 -6.76 0.18 0.79
N LYS A 115 -6.62 -1.10 1.15
CA LYS A 115 -6.20 -1.49 2.51
C LYS A 115 -4.83 -0.93 2.87
N ILE A 116 -3.87 -0.94 1.94
CA ILE A 116 -2.55 -0.33 2.14
C ILE A 116 -2.68 1.18 2.39
N LYS A 117 -3.46 1.91 1.60
CA LYS A 117 -3.72 3.34 1.81
C LYS A 117 -4.27 3.60 3.21
N GLU A 118 -5.29 2.85 3.62
CA GLU A 118 -5.92 2.99 4.94
C GLU A 118 -4.95 2.72 6.09
N LEU A 119 -4.12 1.68 5.98
CA LEU A 119 -3.09 1.37 6.98
C LEU A 119 -2.01 2.46 7.03
N ASN A 120 -1.54 2.95 5.88
CA ASN A 120 -0.55 4.04 5.85
C ASN A 120 -1.13 5.33 6.45
N LEU A 121 -2.40 5.64 6.21
CA LEU A 121 -3.08 6.81 6.82
C LEU A 121 -3.11 6.72 8.35
N LYS A 122 -3.48 5.55 8.90
CA LYS A 122 -3.45 5.32 10.36
C LYS A 122 -2.03 5.47 10.90
N MET A 123 -1.05 4.87 10.21
CA MET A 123 0.35 4.92 10.61
C MET A 123 0.93 6.32 10.55
N TYR A 124 0.59 7.09 9.52
CA TYR A 124 1.02 8.47 9.40
C TYR A 124 0.60 9.28 10.64
N LYS A 125 -0.67 9.15 11.05
CA LYS A 125 -1.21 9.82 12.24
C LYS A 125 -0.49 9.38 13.52
N VAL A 126 -0.24 8.08 13.69
CA VAL A 126 0.45 7.53 14.87
C VAL A 126 1.93 7.92 14.93
N VAL A 127 2.61 7.95 13.79
CA VAL A 127 3.99 8.43 13.69
C VAL A 127 4.06 9.91 14.02
N GLU A 128 3.09 10.69 13.55
CA GLU A 128 2.96 12.13 13.84
C GLU A 128 2.63 12.43 15.31
N ASN A 129 1.70 11.68 15.90
CA ASN A 129 1.31 11.83 17.29
C ASN A 129 0.91 10.46 17.90
N PRO A 130 1.67 9.95 18.89
CA PRO A 130 1.39 8.67 19.53
C PRO A 130 0.00 8.57 20.21
N ILE A 131 -0.65 9.68 20.55
CA ILE A 131 -2.01 9.69 21.16
C ILE A 131 -3.02 8.96 20.28
N PHE A 132 -2.81 8.95 18.95
CA PHE A 132 -3.70 8.23 18.05
C PHE A 132 -3.70 6.71 18.24
N GLU A 133 -2.64 6.13 18.83
CA GLU A 133 -2.60 4.69 19.12
C GLU A 133 -3.74 4.28 20.06
N GLU A 134 -3.89 5.01 21.18
CA GLU A 134 -4.94 4.75 22.16
C GLU A 134 -6.34 4.99 21.58
N LEU A 135 -6.50 6.05 20.79
CA LEU A 135 -7.76 6.36 20.13
C LEU A 135 -8.19 5.22 19.20
N TYR A 136 -7.24 4.68 18.41
CA TYR A 136 -7.55 3.57 17.52
C TYR A 136 -7.86 2.27 18.27
N LEU A 137 -7.11 1.95 19.34
CA LEU A 137 -7.39 0.77 20.17
C LEU A 137 -8.80 0.84 20.77
N LYS A 138 -9.19 1.98 21.34
CA LYS A 138 -10.55 2.18 21.89
C LYS A 138 -11.65 1.96 20.85
N THR A 139 -11.46 2.45 19.62
CA THR A 139 -12.43 2.22 18.53
C THR A 139 -12.46 0.78 18.02
N MET A 140 -11.37 0.03 18.15
CA MET A 140 -11.31 -1.39 17.77
C MET A 140 -12.01 -2.27 18.80
N ASP A 141 -11.83 -1.97 20.09
CA ASP A 141 -12.46 -2.74 21.18
C ASP A 141 -13.97 -2.45 21.31
N SER A 142 -14.44 -1.30 20.85
CA SER A 142 -15.87 -0.92 20.89
C SER A 142 -16.73 -1.53 19.77
N ASN A 143 -16.10 -2.19 18.78
CA ASN A 143 -16.78 -2.81 17.62
C ASN A 143 -16.66 -4.35 17.62
N GLY A 144 -16.13 -4.94 18.69
CA GLY A 144 -16.08 -6.39 18.92
C GLY A 144 -17.16 -6.84 19.89
#